data_AF-A0A813DUS9-F1
#
_entry.id   AF-A0A813DUS9-F1
#
_cell.length_a   1.000
_cell.length_b   1.000
_cell.length_c   1.000
_cell.angle_alpha   90.00
_cell.angle_beta   90.00
_cell.angle_gamma   90.00
#
_symmetry.space_group_name_H-M   'P 1'
#
loop_
_entity.id
_entity.type
_entity.pdbx_description
1 polymer ?
#
loop_
_entity_poly.entity_id
_entity_poly.type
_entity_poly.pdbx_seq_one_letter_code
_entity_poly.pdbx_strand_id
1 'polypeptide(L)'
;MIASIASKLLVLVAAVHSQKVFAEGSEQPPAGSVGTFDFGANWLNYLHSFRDDDERRTRLAISRQQLQQDFGLVGPHAFRGRSFLDIGCGSGIHSLAAYSLGASVFSIDALNGSVDSTVFLRDNMSRGRACQGECLSNQSWHIQQGSILEPYAWAQGERFDLVYAWGSLHHTGSTWHALKNTIQLVKPAGRLFLALYAHELYADHDQWLKVKQQYAEANPRDRKIMSYAFLHFSLREKVEATIAETLQNSPASGQTDYLNYHMVLRVVEAAVNNHTLSRGMDLFTDAEDWIGGYPMEWVETVDVCQLLHAKGRFVMQGGPQLVNGMLTVLAGPKEDADPSVPLAGPFAAAGNGCYFRHVPADWPSGRESQFRILEDGACLGAPNGKTHEDEFFCSRPGRYIHVEGGIMFTASDGSNPNTNGRSYSLSMPESYWL
;
A
#
# COMPACT_ATOMS: atom_id res chain seq x y z
N MET A 1 -38.46 -2.95 12.01
CA MET A 1 -37.94 -1.56 11.96
C MET A 1 -36.51 -1.51 11.40
N ILE A 2 -35.59 -2.38 11.86
CA ILE A 2 -34.21 -2.51 11.34
C ILE A 2 -34.17 -2.92 9.84
N ALA A 3 -35.03 -3.84 9.40
CA ALA A 3 -35.14 -4.21 7.97
C ALA A 3 -35.68 -3.07 7.07
N SER A 4 -36.46 -2.13 7.63
CA SER A 4 -37.03 -0.99 6.88
C SER A 4 -36.01 0.14 6.70
N ILE A 5 -35.02 0.23 7.59
CA ILE A 5 -33.88 1.15 7.49
C ILE A 5 -32.85 0.57 6.49
N ALA A 6 -32.64 -0.75 6.49
CA ALA A 6 -31.78 -1.43 5.52
C ALA A 6 -32.28 -1.29 4.07
N SER A 7 -33.59 -1.43 3.82
CA SER A 7 -34.16 -1.19 2.48
C SER A 7 -34.12 0.27 2.04
N LYS A 8 -34.14 1.24 2.97
CA LYS A 8 -33.98 2.66 2.65
C LYS A 8 -32.52 3.07 2.41
N LEU A 9 -31.55 2.37 3.02
CA LEU A 9 -30.13 2.53 2.70
C LEU A 9 -29.78 1.91 1.33
N LEU A 10 -30.37 0.77 0.96
CA LEU A 10 -30.21 0.21 -0.39
C LEU A 10 -30.72 1.16 -1.48
N VAL A 11 -31.75 1.96 -1.18
CA VAL A 11 -32.26 3.00 -2.09
C VAL A 11 -31.30 4.19 -2.19
N LEU A 12 -30.48 4.48 -1.17
CA LEU A 12 -29.43 5.52 -1.28
C LEU A 12 -28.21 5.05 -2.07
N VAL A 13 -27.84 3.76 -1.95
CA VAL A 13 -26.82 3.13 -2.81
C VAL A 13 -27.34 3.00 -4.25
N ALA A 14 -28.65 2.79 -4.45
CA ALA A 14 -29.27 2.76 -5.78
C ALA A 14 -29.54 4.15 -6.37
N ALA A 15 -29.72 5.21 -5.56
CA ALA A 15 -29.95 6.58 -6.05
C ALA A 15 -28.72 7.21 -6.75
N VAL A 16 -27.56 6.54 -6.67
CA VAL A 16 -26.37 6.79 -7.51
C VAL A 16 -26.61 6.42 -9.00
N HIS A 17 -27.76 5.82 -9.35
CA HIS A 17 -28.13 5.51 -10.75
C HIS A 17 -28.75 6.67 -11.56
N SER A 18 -28.68 7.93 -11.10
CA SER A 18 -28.96 9.04 -12.03
C SER A 18 -27.73 9.29 -12.91
N GLN A 19 -27.72 8.65 -14.08
CA GLN A 19 -26.78 8.90 -15.17
C GLN A 19 -26.76 10.40 -15.50
N LYS A 20 -25.76 11.13 -15.00
CA LYS A 20 -25.16 12.19 -15.79
C LYS A 20 -24.00 11.56 -16.53
N VAL A 21 -24.18 11.47 -17.84
CA VAL A 21 -23.11 11.20 -18.80
C VAL A 21 -22.08 12.30 -18.61
N PHE A 22 -21.02 12.02 -17.88
CA PHE A 22 -19.82 12.84 -17.87
C PHE A 22 -18.94 12.36 -19.01
N ALA A 23 -18.57 13.28 -19.88
CA ALA A 23 -17.74 13.03 -21.04
C ALA A 23 -16.37 12.46 -20.61
N GLU A 24 -15.99 11.32 -21.18
CA GLU A 24 -14.62 10.84 -21.11
C GLU A 24 -13.69 11.90 -21.70
N GLY A 25 -12.71 12.36 -20.91
CA GLY A 25 -11.66 13.28 -21.38
C GLY A 25 -11.37 14.52 -20.52
N SER A 26 -11.95 14.68 -19.32
CA SER A 26 -11.56 15.78 -18.43
C SER A 26 -10.33 15.41 -17.59
N GLU A 27 -9.27 16.23 -17.65
CA GLU A 27 -8.12 16.16 -16.74
C GLU A 27 -8.60 16.16 -15.28
N GLN A 28 -8.09 15.22 -14.46
CA GLN A 28 -8.44 15.18 -13.03
C GLN A 28 -7.87 16.44 -12.33
N PRO A 29 -8.60 17.03 -11.37
CA PRO A 29 -8.09 18.16 -10.63
C PRO A 29 -6.85 17.74 -9.82
N PRO A 30 -5.80 18.60 -9.71
CA PRO A 30 -4.62 18.29 -8.93
C PRO A 30 -4.97 18.12 -7.43
N ALA A 31 -4.19 17.29 -6.74
CA ALA A 31 -4.30 17.10 -5.30
C ALA A 31 -4.19 18.45 -4.56
N GLY A 32 -5.13 18.71 -3.63
CA GLY A 32 -5.17 19.97 -2.86
C GLY A 32 -6.02 21.09 -3.49
N SER A 33 -6.71 20.83 -4.60
CA SER A 33 -7.69 21.77 -5.17
C SER A 33 -8.95 21.93 -4.30
N VAL A 34 -9.70 23.03 -4.50
CA VAL A 34 -10.94 23.28 -3.76
C VAL A 34 -11.93 22.13 -4.01
N GLY A 35 -12.23 21.35 -2.97
CA GLY A 35 -13.11 20.18 -3.04
C GLY A 35 -12.42 18.84 -2.74
N THR A 36 -11.08 18.75 -2.78
CA THR A 36 -10.37 17.51 -2.42
C THR A 36 -10.32 17.30 -0.89
N PHE A 37 -10.16 16.05 -0.46
CA PHE A 37 -10.01 15.71 0.96
C PHE A 37 -8.74 16.33 1.57
N ASP A 38 -8.86 16.88 2.77
CA ASP A 38 -7.74 17.50 3.49
C ASP A 38 -7.03 16.46 4.36
N PHE A 39 -6.10 15.75 3.74
CA PHE A 39 -5.21 14.81 4.45
C PHE A 39 -4.45 15.49 5.58
N GLY A 40 -4.03 16.75 5.40
CA GLY A 40 -3.24 17.47 6.39
C GLY A 40 -4.00 17.71 7.70
N ALA A 41 -5.24 18.18 7.61
CA ALA A 41 -6.11 18.32 8.78
C ALA A 41 -6.40 16.96 9.44
N ASN A 42 -6.58 15.90 8.66
CA ASN A 42 -6.77 14.55 9.17
C ASN A 42 -5.54 14.05 9.95
N TRP A 43 -4.34 14.28 9.42
CA TRP A 43 -3.08 13.94 10.09
C TRP A 43 -2.83 14.76 11.35
N LEU A 44 -3.19 16.04 11.37
CA LEU A 44 -3.07 16.87 12.57
C LEU A 44 -3.99 16.38 13.68
N ASN A 45 -5.24 16.06 13.36
CA ASN A 45 -6.20 15.46 14.29
C ASN A 45 -5.68 14.13 14.83
N TYR A 46 -5.10 13.31 13.95
CA TYR A 46 -4.44 12.08 14.33
C TYR A 46 -3.31 12.32 15.36
N LEU A 47 -2.41 13.28 15.13
CA LEU A 47 -1.33 13.60 16.08
C LEU A 47 -1.86 14.11 17.42
N HIS A 48 -2.97 14.84 17.43
CA HIS A 48 -3.64 15.29 18.65
C HIS A 48 -4.36 14.17 19.42
N SER A 49 -4.65 13.04 18.77
CA SER A 49 -5.27 11.88 19.42
C SER A 49 -4.33 11.16 20.41
N PHE A 50 -3.02 11.44 20.35
CA PHE A 50 -2.02 10.82 21.21
C PHE A 50 -2.19 11.22 22.67
N ARG A 51 -2.61 10.26 23.49
CA ARG A 51 -3.03 10.51 24.88
C ARG A 51 -1.84 10.81 25.79
N ASP A 52 -0.71 10.13 25.58
CA ASP A 52 0.48 10.23 26.41
C ASP A 52 1.78 9.90 25.64
N ASP A 53 2.92 10.02 26.32
CA ASP A 53 4.23 9.75 25.74
C ASP A 53 4.49 8.27 25.43
N ASP A 54 3.78 7.34 26.08
CA ASP A 54 3.95 5.89 25.88
C ASP A 54 3.33 5.47 24.56
N GLU A 55 2.15 6.00 24.25
CA GLU A 55 1.49 5.81 22.96
C GLU A 55 2.34 6.37 21.82
N ARG A 56 2.90 7.58 21.99
CA ARG A 56 3.79 8.19 20.99
C ARG A 56 5.03 7.34 20.73
N ARG A 57 5.65 6.80 21.79
CA ARG A 57 6.81 5.89 21.68
C ARG A 57 6.45 4.58 20.97
N THR A 58 5.30 4.01 21.28
CA THR A 58 4.82 2.78 20.65
C THR A 58 4.63 2.97 19.15
N ARG A 59 3.99 4.07 18.72
CA ARG A 59 3.79 4.37 17.30
C ARG A 59 5.10 4.61 16.56
N LEU A 60 6.05 5.32 17.18
CA LEU A 60 7.40 5.48 16.63
C LEU A 60 8.11 4.13 16.47
N ALA A 61 8.03 3.25 17.46
CA ALA A 61 8.65 1.92 17.40
C ALA A 61 8.06 1.06 16.26
N ILE A 62 6.73 1.09 16.09
CA ILE A 62 6.04 0.41 14.97
C ILE A 62 6.52 0.97 13.63
N SER A 63 6.56 2.29 13.48
CA SER A 63 7.01 2.93 12.23
C SER A 63 8.49 2.64 11.92
N ARG A 64 9.35 2.57 12.94
CA ARG A 64 10.76 2.13 12.77
C ARG A 64 10.84 0.70 12.30
N GLN A 65 10.10 -0.21 12.93
CA GLN A 65 10.07 -1.61 12.55
C GLN A 65 9.59 -1.77 11.10
N GLN A 66 8.55 -1.02 10.71
CA GLN A 66 8.04 -1.02 9.33
C GLN A 66 9.12 -0.56 8.35
N LEU A 67 9.79 0.58 8.58
CA LEU A 67 10.86 1.05 7.69
C LEU A 67 12.05 0.07 7.60
N GLN A 68 12.40 -0.58 8.71
CA GLN A 68 13.45 -1.61 8.72
C GLN A 68 13.06 -2.82 7.87
N GLN A 69 11.80 -3.24 7.94
CA GLN A 69 11.25 -4.32 7.12
C GLN A 69 11.19 -3.93 5.64
N ASP A 70 10.62 -2.76 5.35
CA ASP A 70 10.43 -2.21 4.00
C ASP A 70 11.75 -2.10 3.23
N PHE A 71 12.82 -1.65 3.89
CA PHE A 71 14.13 -1.52 3.26
C PHE A 71 15.02 -2.76 3.44
N GLY A 72 14.61 -3.76 4.22
CA GLY A 72 15.42 -4.94 4.55
C GLY A 72 16.70 -4.58 5.32
N LEU A 73 16.62 -3.65 6.28
CA LEU A 73 17.76 -3.14 7.05
C LEU A 73 17.44 -3.18 8.54
N VAL A 74 18.17 -3.98 9.30
CA VAL A 74 17.88 -4.21 10.73
C VAL A 74 18.91 -3.51 11.62
N GLY A 75 18.45 -3.02 12.78
CA GLY A 75 19.29 -2.48 13.84
C GLY A 75 18.94 -1.04 14.22
N PRO A 76 19.33 -0.61 15.43
CA PRO A 76 18.87 0.66 16.02
C PRO A 76 19.31 1.90 15.23
N HIS A 77 20.39 1.79 14.45
CA HIS A 77 20.94 2.85 13.59
C HIS A 77 21.06 2.38 12.13
N ALA A 78 20.12 1.57 11.65
CA ALA A 78 20.16 0.95 10.33
C ALA A 78 20.31 1.96 9.17
N PHE A 79 19.90 3.22 9.36
CA PHE A 79 19.95 4.26 8.34
C PHE A 79 21.09 5.28 8.57
N ARG A 80 22.02 4.99 9.50
CA ARG A 80 23.12 5.90 9.85
C ARG A 80 23.93 6.31 8.63
N GLY A 81 24.08 7.63 8.46
CA GLY A 81 24.89 8.22 7.38
C GLY A 81 24.22 8.18 6.01
N ARG A 82 22.94 7.81 5.92
CA ARG A 82 22.15 7.80 4.69
C ARG A 82 21.23 9.01 4.63
N SER A 83 21.02 9.51 3.42
CA SER A 83 19.98 10.49 3.11
C SER A 83 18.67 9.76 2.82
N PHE A 84 17.57 10.21 3.44
CA PHE A 84 16.24 9.63 3.34
C PHE A 84 15.25 10.68 2.82
N LEU A 85 14.52 10.36 1.76
CA LEU A 85 13.45 11.19 1.21
C LEU A 85 12.09 10.55 1.51
N ASP A 86 11.22 11.30 2.20
CA ASP A 86 9.82 10.94 2.47
C ASP A 86 8.89 11.74 1.53
N ILE A 87 8.22 11.07 0.59
CA ILE A 87 7.35 11.69 -0.41
C ILE A 87 5.89 11.56 0.00
N GLY A 88 5.24 12.69 0.26
CA GLY A 88 3.89 12.72 0.84
C GLY A 88 3.96 12.37 2.31
N CYS A 89 4.76 13.13 3.08
CA CYS A 89 5.14 12.78 4.44
C CYS A 89 3.97 12.76 5.43
N GLY A 90 2.81 13.34 5.10
CA GLY A 90 1.58 13.22 5.88
C GLY A 90 1.76 13.68 7.33
N SER A 91 1.59 12.77 8.28
CA SER A 91 1.81 13.04 9.72
C SER A 91 3.27 13.24 10.11
N GLY A 92 4.21 12.83 9.27
CA GLY A 92 5.64 12.86 9.54
C GLY A 92 6.18 11.69 10.36
N ILE A 93 5.35 10.69 10.70
CA ILE A 93 5.76 9.59 11.58
C ILE A 93 6.89 8.74 10.98
N HIS A 94 6.85 8.47 9.67
CA HIS A 94 7.91 7.74 8.97
C HIS A 94 9.18 8.59 8.84
N SER A 95 9.05 9.90 8.60
CA SER A 95 10.17 10.84 8.67
C SER A 95 10.85 10.84 10.06
N LEU A 96 10.07 10.87 11.15
CA LEU A 96 10.60 10.75 12.51
C LEU A 96 11.28 9.40 12.75
N ALA A 97 10.69 8.32 12.26
CA ALA A 97 11.26 6.98 12.37
C ALA A 97 12.60 6.88 11.63
N ALA A 98 12.68 7.33 10.38
CA ALA A 98 13.92 7.37 9.60
C ALA A 98 15.00 8.22 10.28
N TYR A 99 14.62 9.39 10.82
CA TYR A 99 15.51 10.26 11.60
C TYR A 99 16.06 9.54 12.83
N SER A 100 15.19 8.86 13.59
CA SER A 100 15.58 8.07 14.78
C SER A 100 16.46 6.84 14.45
N LEU A 101 16.36 6.31 13.22
CA LEU A 101 17.22 5.23 12.70
C LEU A 101 18.56 5.76 12.17
N GLY A 102 18.79 7.07 12.23
CA GLY A 102 20.06 7.70 11.92
C GLY A 102 20.18 8.32 10.53
N ALA A 103 19.08 8.50 9.81
CA ALA A 103 19.10 9.15 8.51
C ALA A 103 19.19 10.69 8.63
N SER A 104 19.76 11.33 7.62
CA SER A 104 19.44 12.73 7.33
C SER A 104 18.18 12.77 6.48
N VAL A 105 17.11 13.38 7.00
CA VAL A 105 15.76 13.26 6.46
C VAL A 105 15.37 14.51 5.68
N PHE A 106 14.72 14.27 4.55
CA PHE A 106 14.10 15.27 3.71
C PHE A 106 12.63 14.86 3.52
N SER A 107 11.71 15.66 4.03
CA SER A 107 10.27 15.39 3.95
C SER A 107 9.61 16.40 3.02
N ILE A 108 8.80 15.91 2.08
CA ILE A 108 7.97 16.76 1.23
C ILE A 108 6.50 16.35 1.29
N ASP A 109 5.63 17.34 1.17
CA ASP A 109 4.20 17.11 0.91
C ASP A 109 3.64 18.26 0.07
N ALA A 110 2.66 17.96 -0.79
CA ALA A 110 1.99 18.98 -1.59
C ALA A 110 1.04 19.84 -0.75
N LEU A 111 0.53 19.28 0.35
CA LEU A 111 -0.46 19.91 1.23
C LEU A 111 0.20 20.60 2.42
N ASN A 112 -0.11 21.89 2.60
CA ASN A 112 0.41 22.67 3.73
C ASN A 112 0.06 22.04 5.09
N GLY A 113 -1.15 21.50 5.26
CA GLY A 113 -1.55 20.86 6.52
C GLY A 113 -0.71 19.62 6.88
N SER A 114 -0.25 18.85 5.88
CA SER A 114 0.65 17.72 6.12
C SER A 114 2.07 18.20 6.48
N VAL A 115 2.54 19.27 5.82
CA VAL A 115 3.81 19.93 6.19
C VAL A 115 3.75 20.43 7.63
N ASP A 116 2.67 21.11 8.01
CA ASP A 116 2.46 21.62 9.36
C ASP A 116 2.37 20.49 10.39
N SER A 117 1.70 19.38 10.06
CA SER A 117 1.63 18.17 10.90
C SER A 117 3.03 17.57 11.13
N THR A 118 3.83 17.47 10.07
CA THR A 118 5.20 16.96 10.13
C THR A 118 6.11 17.89 10.96
N VAL A 119 5.97 19.21 10.80
CA VAL A 119 6.68 20.22 11.60
C VAL A 119 6.28 20.13 13.08
N PHE A 120 4.98 20.03 13.36
CA PHE A 120 4.46 19.86 14.72
C PHE A 120 5.04 18.59 15.36
N LEU A 121 5.00 17.45 14.66
CA LEU A 121 5.57 16.21 15.16
C LEU A 121 7.07 16.37 15.44
N ARG A 122 7.85 16.92 14.49
CA ARG A 122 9.27 17.19 14.68
C ARG A 122 9.50 18.03 15.93
N ASP A 123 8.84 19.17 16.07
CA ASP A 123 9.13 20.12 17.15
C ASP A 123 8.73 19.58 18.53
N ASN A 124 7.71 18.71 18.60
CA ASN A 124 7.27 18.08 19.85
C ASN A 124 8.00 16.77 20.18
N MET A 125 8.48 16.02 19.18
CA MET A 125 9.06 14.68 19.38
C MET A 125 10.56 14.58 19.13
N SER A 126 11.14 15.39 18.23
CA SER A 126 12.57 15.31 17.88
C SER A 126 13.49 16.07 18.85
N ARG A 127 12.94 17.04 19.59
CA ARG A 127 13.68 17.90 20.55
C ARG A 127 13.44 17.52 22.02
N GLY A 128 12.57 16.56 22.29
CA GLY A 128 12.14 16.18 23.65
C GLY A 128 12.70 14.85 24.16
N ARG A 129 12.34 14.49 25.41
CA ARG A 129 12.70 13.20 26.06
C ARG A 129 12.17 11.96 25.32
N ALA A 130 11.27 12.13 24.34
CA ALA A 130 10.60 11.05 23.62
C ALA A 130 11.55 10.15 22.82
N CYS A 131 12.64 10.71 22.29
CA CYS A 131 13.67 9.93 21.61
C CYS A 131 14.83 9.49 22.52
N GLN A 132 14.80 9.76 23.84
CA GLN A 132 15.79 9.31 24.84
C GLN A 132 17.29 9.38 24.44
N GLY A 133 17.68 10.34 23.59
CA GLY A 133 19.06 10.45 23.08
C GLY A 133 19.40 9.56 21.87
N GLU A 134 18.42 8.86 21.30
CA GLU A 134 18.55 8.05 20.08
C GLU A 134 18.51 8.87 18.79
N CYS A 135 17.84 10.03 18.80
CA CYS A 135 17.95 11.02 17.74
C CYS A 135 19.35 11.64 17.79
N LEU A 136 20.22 11.23 16.88
CA LEU A 136 21.64 11.61 16.90
C LEU A 136 21.80 13.11 16.61
N SER A 137 22.64 13.79 17.39
CA SER A 137 22.81 15.25 17.37
C SER A 137 23.34 15.84 16.05
N ASN A 138 23.79 15.00 15.11
CA ASN A 138 24.52 15.43 13.90
C ASN A 138 23.73 15.20 12.60
N GLN A 139 22.44 14.85 12.66
CA GLN A 139 21.61 14.66 11.47
C GLN A 139 20.72 15.89 11.21
N SER A 140 20.44 16.16 9.93
CA SER A 140 19.50 17.19 9.53
C SER A 140 18.14 16.60 9.21
N TRP A 141 17.07 17.30 9.60
CA TRP A 141 15.72 17.02 9.13
C TRP A 141 15.13 18.28 8.48
N HIS A 142 15.07 18.26 7.16
CA HIS A 142 14.46 19.31 6.35
C HIS A 142 13.02 18.94 5.99
N ILE A 143 12.10 19.90 6.11
CA ILE A 143 10.67 19.72 5.79
C ILE A 143 10.28 20.91 4.92
N GLN A 144 9.66 20.66 3.77
CA GLN A 144 9.15 21.70 2.90
C GLN A 144 7.87 21.28 2.18
N GLN A 145 7.09 22.28 1.76
CA GLN A 145 6.02 22.05 0.80
C GLN A 145 6.63 21.78 -0.59
N GLY A 146 6.14 20.74 -1.27
CA GLY A 146 6.58 20.41 -2.62
C GLY A 146 5.76 19.29 -3.25
N SER A 147 5.47 19.42 -4.54
CA SER A 147 4.83 18.35 -5.32
C SER A 147 5.87 17.44 -5.96
N ILE A 148 5.66 16.14 -5.89
CA ILE A 148 6.49 15.17 -6.62
C ILE A 148 6.33 15.27 -8.14
N LEU A 149 5.29 15.98 -8.62
CA LEU A 149 5.13 16.26 -10.04
C LEU A 149 6.14 17.30 -10.56
N GLU A 150 6.72 18.10 -9.66
CA GLU A 150 7.65 19.19 -9.97
C GLU A 150 8.93 19.13 -9.10
N PRO A 151 9.71 18.04 -9.16
CA PRO A 151 10.84 17.81 -8.25
C PRO A 151 11.95 18.86 -8.38
N TYR A 152 12.12 19.48 -9.55
CA TYR A 152 13.14 20.50 -9.78
C TYR A 152 12.95 21.75 -8.91
N ALA A 153 11.70 22.08 -8.54
CA ALA A 153 11.40 23.25 -7.72
C ALA A 153 12.02 23.16 -6.31
N TRP A 154 12.23 21.94 -5.82
CA TRP A 154 12.46 21.70 -4.39
C TRP A 154 13.64 20.76 -4.13
N ALA A 155 13.95 19.83 -5.04
CA ALA A 155 15.08 18.91 -4.92
C ALA A 155 16.38 19.52 -5.46
N GLN A 156 16.32 20.47 -6.39
CA GLN A 156 17.49 21.19 -6.94
C GLN A 156 18.64 20.27 -7.43
N GLY A 157 18.30 19.06 -7.90
CA GLY A 157 19.28 18.07 -8.38
C GLY A 157 19.79 17.09 -7.32
N GLU A 158 19.37 17.24 -6.06
CA GLU A 158 19.66 16.30 -4.98
C GLU A 158 19.10 14.90 -5.27
N ARG A 159 19.80 13.89 -4.75
CA ARG A 159 19.42 12.48 -4.82
C ARG A 159 19.63 11.84 -3.46
N PHE A 160 18.87 10.81 -3.16
CA PHE A 160 18.79 10.21 -1.84
C PHE A 160 19.22 8.74 -1.85
N ASP A 161 19.78 8.27 -0.74
CA ASP A 161 20.18 6.88 -0.55
C ASP A 161 18.94 5.98 -0.34
N LEU A 162 17.94 6.49 0.37
CA LEU A 162 16.66 5.83 0.61
C LEU A 162 15.54 6.76 0.17
N VAL A 163 14.68 6.33 -0.76
CA VAL A 163 13.51 7.07 -1.21
C VAL A 163 12.27 6.28 -0.82
N TYR A 164 11.34 6.92 -0.13
CA TYR A 164 10.14 6.29 0.43
C TYR A 164 8.90 7.05 -0.04
N ALA A 165 7.95 6.32 -0.64
CA ALA A 165 6.64 6.86 -0.99
C ALA A 165 5.57 5.83 -0.63
N TRP A 166 4.95 6.01 0.53
CA TRP A 166 3.92 5.11 1.03
C TRP A 166 2.55 5.76 0.91
N GLY A 167 1.72 5.26 -0.01
CA GLY A 167 0.33 5.70 -0.07
C GLY A 167 0.09 7.06 -0.72
N SER A 168 1.11 7.71 -1.30
CA SER A 168 1.01 9.10 -1.75
C SER A 168 0.93 9.27 -3.28
N LEU A 169 1.71 8.50 -4.06
CA LEU A 169 1.87 8.77 -5.50
C LEU A 169 0.60 8.57 -6.32
N HIS A 170 -0.23 7.60 -5.94
CA HIS A 170 -1.47 7.29 -6.65
C HIS A 170 -2.56 8.35 -6.43
N HIS A 171 -2.36 9.27 -5.48
CA HIS A 171 -3.26 10.40 -5.21
C HIS A 171 -2.85 11.69 -5.93
N THR A 172 -1.90 11.63 -6.86
CA THR A 172 -1.40 12.82 -7.55
C THR A 172 -2.28 13.25 -8.73
N GLY A 173 -3.12 12.35 -9.25
CA GLY A 173 -3.79 12.51 -10.55
C GLY A 173 -2.84 12.39 -11.75
N SER A 174 -1.56 12.05 -11.51
CA SER A 174 -0.57 11.76 -12.55
C SER A 174 0.49 10.77 -12.04
N THR A 175 0.01 9.60 -11.62
CA THR A 175 0.74 8.56 -10.89
C THR A 175 2.00 8.10 -11.63
N TRP A 176 1.90 7.93 -12.95
CA TRP A 176 3.04 7.53 -13.78
C TRP A 176 4.11 8.62 -13.92
N HIS A 177 3.71 9.89 -13.94
CA HIS A 177 4.65 11.02 -13.93
C HIS A 177 5.33 11.13 -12.55
N ALA A 178 4.54 11.00 -11.48
CA ALA A 178 5.04 10.95 -10.11
C ALA A 178 6.05 9.82 -9.91
N LEU A 179 5.75 8.59 -10.37
CA LEU A 179 6.67 7.46 -10.33
C LEU A 179 7.97 7.74 -11.08
N LYS A 180 7.89 8.25 -12.31
CA LYS A 180 9.08 8.60 -13.11
C LYS A 180 9.95 9.64 -12.42
N ASN A 181 9.36 10.61 -11.72
CA ASN A 181 10.09 11.62 -10.94
C ASN A 181 10.72 11.02 -9.69
N THR A 182 9.97 10.24 -8.92
CA THR A 182 10.45 9.54 -7.71
C THR A 182 11.67 8.68 -8.02
N ILE A 183 11.63 7.88 -9.08
CA ILE A 183 12.74 7.02 -9.51
C ILE A 183 14.01 7.84 -9.79
N GLN A 184 13.87 9.05 -10.34
CA GLN A 184 15.01 9.92 -10.65
C GLN A 184 15.66 10.52 -9.40
N LEU A 185 15.02 10.48 -8.24
CA LEU A 185 15.58 11.02 -7.00
C LEU A 185 16.46 10.00 -6.25
N VAL A 186 16.56 8.76 -6.74
CA VAL A 186 17.38 7.73 -6.11
C VAL A 186 18.83 7.83 -6.60
N LYS A 187 19.79 7.71 -5.66
CA LYS A 187 21.23 7.58 -5.98
C LYS A 187 21.53 6.25 -6.70
N PRO A 188 22.69 6.11 -7.38
CA PRO A 188 23.04 4.87 -8.10
C PRO A 188 22.99 3.59 -7.25
N ALA A 189 23.46 3.65 -6.00
CA ALA A 189 23.41 2.53 -5.04
C ALA A 189 22.25 2.67 -4.03
N GLY A 190 21.29 3.55 -4.32
CA GLY A 190 20.16 3.83 -3.43
C GLY A 190 19.05 2.79 -3.55
N ARG A 191 18.14 2.80 -2.58
CA ARG A 191 16.93 1.98 -2.55
C ARG A 191 15.70 2.86 -2.64
N LEU A 192 14.68 2.33 -3.31
CA LEU A 192 13.36 2.93 -3.46
C LEU A 192 12.32 1.97 -2.90
N PHE A 193 11.49 2.47 -1.99
CA PHE A 193 10.31 1.76 -1.53
C PHE A 193 9.04 2.49 -1.95
N LEU A 194 8.10 1.74 -2.54
CA LEU A 194 6.80 2.23 -3.01
C LEU A 194 5.67 1.42 -2.39
N ALA A 195 4.60 2.08 -1.97
CA ALA A 195 3.32 1.44 -1.69
C ALA A 195 2.20 2.13 -2.51
N LEU A 196 1.55 1.37 -3.41
CA LEU A 196 0.60 1.87 -4.41
C LEU A 196 -0.70 1.07 -4.40
N TYR A 197 -1.81 1.69 -4.80
CA TYR A 197 -3.05 0.96 -5.04
C TYR A 197 -2.96 0.12 -6.31
N ALA A 198 -2.95 -1.20 -6.11
CA ALA A 198 -2.82 -2.20 -7.16
C ALA A 198 -4.19 -2.51 -7.76
N HIS A 199 -4.32 -2.45 -9.08
CA HIS A 199 -5.53 -2.87 -9.78
C HIS A 199 -5.83 -4.36 -9.52
N GLU A 200 -4.83 -5.18 -9.19
CA GLU A 200 -5.05 -6.59 -8.86
C GLU A 200 -5.95 -6.87 -7.67
N LEU A 201 -6.04 -5.92 -6.74
CA LEU A 201 -6.61 -6.16 -5.41
C LEU A 201 -8.08 -5.78 -5.27
N TYR A 202 -8.66 -5.17 -6.31
CA TYR A 202 -10.01 -4.64 -6.26
C TYR A 202 -10.85 -5.32 -7.35
N ALA A 203 -12.08 -5.68 -7.03
CA ALA A 203 -12.96 -6.35 -7.99
C ALA A 203 -13.75 -5.34 -8.84
N ASP A 204 -14.03 -4.16 -8.29
CA ASP A 204 -14.86 -3.12 -8.92
C ASP A 204 -14.21 -1.73 -8.79
N HIS A 205 -13.13 -1.54 -9.54
CA HIS A 205 -12.30 -0.33 -9.54
C HIS A 205 -13.07 0.93 -9.88
N ASP A 206 -13.93 0.84 -10.88
CA ASP A 206 -14.70 1.96 -11.39
C ASP A 206 -15.75 2.42 -10.39
N GLN A 207 -16.43 1.49 -9.71
CA GLN A 207 -17.34 1.87 -8.63
C GLN A 207 -16.59 2.49 -7.45
N TRP A 208 -15.42 1.96 -7.08
CA TRP A 208 -14.64 2.55 -5.99
C TRP A 208 -14.17 3.97 -6.33
N LEU A 209 -13.72 4.22 -7.56
CA LEU A 209 -13.35 5.56 -8.01
C LEU A 209 -14.54 6.53 -7.98
N LYS A 210 -15.73 6.08 -8.39
CA LYS A 210 -16.97 6.87 -8.29
C LYS A 210 -17.32 7.22 -6.84
N VAL A 211 -17.17 6.28 -5.90
CA VAL A 211 -17.40 6.54 -4.47
C VAL A 211 -16.46 7.63 -3.96
N LYS A 212 -15.17 7.57 -4.33
CA LYS A 212 -14.18 8.60 -3.98
C LYS A 212 -14.51 9.96 -4.57
N GLN A 213 -14.91 10.02 -5.84
CA GLN A 213 -15.36 11.25 -6.51
C GLN A 213 -16.57 11.87 -5.81
N GLN A 214 -17.59 11.06 -5.53
CA GLN A 214 -18.79 11.49 -4.81
C GLN A 214 -18.47 12.03 -3.42
N TYR A 215 -17.55 11.38 -2.70
CA TYR A 215 -17.12 11.84 -1.39
C TYR A 215 -16.42 13.21 -1.47
N ALA A 216 -15.54 13.40 -2.45
CA ALA A 216 -14.86 14.67 -2.68
C ALA A 216 -15.87 15.79 -2.99
N GLU A 217 -16.88 15.52 -3.80
CA GLU A 217 -17.91 16.52 -4.17
C GLU A 217 -19.00 16.72 -3.09
N ALA A 218 -19.10 15.80 -2.11
CA ALA A 218 -20.13 15.84 -1.09
C ALA A 218 -19.96 16.99 -0.08
N ASN A 219 -21.10 17.49 0.42
CA ASN A 219 -21.11 18.43 1.54
C ASN A 219 -20.73 17.72 2.86
N PRO A 220 -20.40 18.45 3.95
CA PRO A 220 -19.92 17.85 5.20
C PRO A 220 -20.86 16.81 5.83
N ARG A 221 -22.19 16.99 5.71
CA ARG A 221 -23.17 16.03 6.24
C ARG A 221 -23.10 14.72 5.47
N ASP A 222 -23.09 14.80 4.14
CA ASP A 222 -23.09 13.63 3.27
C ASP A 222 -21.76 12.88 3.36
N ARG A 223 -20.62 13.59 3.43
CA ARG A 223 -19.32 13.00 3.76
C ARG A 223 -19.38 12.19 5.04
N LYS A 224 -19.98 12.74 6.10
CA LYS A 224 -20.07 12.02 7.37
C LYS A 224 -20.92 10.75 7.25
N ILE A 225 -22.05 10.82 6.54
CA ILE A 225 -22.90 9.65 6.26
C ILE A 225 -22.12 8.58 5.50
N MET A 226 -21.36 8.98 4.47
CA MET A 226 -20.52 8.08 3.69
C MET A 226 -19.44 7.43 4.54
N SER A 227 -18.74 8.19 5.39
CA SER A 227 -17.75 7.65 6.34
C SER A 227 -18.37 6.62 7.29
N TYR A 228 -19.53 6.92 7.89
CA TYR A 228 -20.24 5.97 8.75
C TYR A 228 -20.66 4.70 8.00
N ALA A 229 -21.12 4.83 6.76
CA ALA A 229 -21.50 3.69 5.94
C ALA A 229 -20.27 2.81 5.65
N PHE A 230 -19.15 3.41 5.22
CA PHE A 230 -17.90 2.71 4.97
C PHE A 230 -17.42 1.94 6.21
N LEU A 231 -17.41 2.59 7.37
CA LEU A 231 -17.08 1.98 8.66
C LEU A 231 -18.00 0.82 9.01
N HIS A 232 -19.31 1.03 8.90
CA HIS A 232 -20.29 0.00 9.19
C HIS A 232 -20.05 -1.25 8.34
N PHE A 233 -19.89 -1.10 7.02
CA PHE A 233 -19.64 -2.25 6.14
C PHE A 233 -18.27 -2.90 6.38
N SER A 234 -17.22 -2.11 6.64
CA SER A 234 -15.88 -2.62 6.92
C SER A 234 -15.79 -3.40 8.24
N LEU A 235 -16.63 -3.08 9.23
CA LEU A 235 -16.67 -3.77 10.52
C LEU A 235 -17.69 -4.90 10.55
N ARG A 236 -18.73 -4.85 9.71
CA ARG A 236 -19.86 -5.79 9.72
C ARG A 236 -19.40 -7.24 9.60
N GLU A 237 -18.57 -7.56 8.60
CA GLU A 237 -18.10 -8.94 8.39
C GLU A 237 -17.29 -9.47 9.58
N LYS A 238 -16.44 -8.62 10.18
CA LYS A 238 -15.65 -8.98 11.37
C LYS A 238 -16.56 -9.26 12.56
N VAL A 239 -17.60 -8.44 12.75
CA VAL A 239 -18.58 -8.62 13.83
C VAL A 239 -19.40 -9.89 13.59
N GLU A 240 -19.89 -10.12 12.38
CA GLU A 240 -20.68 -11.31 12.02
C GLU A 240 -19.85 -12.61 12.19
N ALA A 241 -18.61 -12.63 11.72
CA ALA A 241 -17.70 -13.77 11.89
C ALA A 241 -17.43 -14.09 13.36
N THR A 242 -17.18 -13.05 14.18
CA THR A 242 -16.91 -13.26 15.61
C THR A 242 -18.15 -13.74 16.37
N ILE A 243 -19.34 -13.24 16.02
CA ILE A 243 -20.60 -13.74 16.56
C ILE A 243 -20.76 -15.24 16.22
N ALA A 244 -20.52 -15.62 14.96
CA ALA A 244 -20.64 -17.01 14.52
C ALA A 244 -19.67 -17.95 15.25
N GLU A 245 -18.39 -17.59 15.36
CA GLU A 245 -17.38 -18.36 16.10
C GLU A 245 -17.76 -18.52 17.58
N THR A 246 -18.22 -17.44 18.21
CA THR A 246 -18.60 -17.44 19.62
C THR A 246 -19.82 -18.32 19.89
N LEU A 247 -20.82 -18.30 19.00
CA LEU A 247 -22.00 -19.16 19.08
C LEU A 247 -21.65 -20.65 18.92
N GLN A 248 -20.64 -20.97 18.12
CA GLN A 248 -20.16 -22.36 17.96
C GLN A 248 -19.41 -22.88 19.19
N ASN A 249 -18.71 -21.99 19.90
CA ASN A 249 -17.82 -22.35 21.02
C ASN A 249 -18.44 -22.17 22.41
N SER A 250 -19.70 -21.70 22.52
CA SER A 250 -20.37 -21.47 23.79
C SER A 250 -21.34 -22.61 24.15
N PRO A 251 -21.36 -23.12 25.41
CA PRO A 251 -22.36 -24.07 25.85
C PRO A 251 -23.76 -23.43 25.86
N ALA A 252 -24.74 -24.11 25.23
CA ALA A 252 -26.10 -23.60 25.01
C ALA A 252 -26.87 -23.23 26.30
N SER A 253 -26.48 -23.75 27.46
CA SER A 253 -27.11 -23.48 28.75
C SER A 253 -26.43 -22.31 29.48
N GLY A 254 -26.76 -21.07 29.12
CA GLY A 254 -26.28 -19.88 29.85
C GLY A 254 -26.17 -18.59 29.03
N GLN A 255 -26.37 -18.63 27.72
CA GLN A 255 -26.39 -17.41 26.90
C GLN A 255 -27.64 -16.57 27.21
N THR A 256 -27.40 -15.32 27.62
CA THR A 256 -28.43 -14.28 27.72
C THR A 256 -28.17 -13.23 26.66
N ASP A 257 -29.20 -12.49 26.25
CA ASP A 257 -29.06 -11.36 25.31
C ASP A 257 -28.01 -10.33 25.79
N TYR A 258 -27.87 -10.17 27.12
CA TYR A 258 -26.87 -9.32 27.74
C TYR A 258 -25.43 -9.83 27.55
N LEU A 259 -25.21 -11.14 27.71
CA LEU A 259 -23.88 -11.73 27.49
C LEU A 259 -23.47 -11.58 26.02
N ASN A 260 -24.41 -11.82 25.10
CA ASN A 260 -24.20 -11.63 23.66
C ASN A 260 -23.86 -10.17 23.32
N TYR A 261 -24.58 -9.21 23.90
CA TYR A 261 -24.29 -7.78 23.75
C TYR A 261 -22.89 -7.41 24.29
N HIS A 262 -22.53 -7.87 25.49
CA HIS A 262 -21.22 -7.59 26.07
C HIS A 262 -20.05 -8.20 25.28
N MET A 263 -20.26 -9.36 24.66
CA MET A 263 -19.26 -9.96 23.78
C MET A 263 -19.06 -9.14 22.50
N VAL A 264 -20.15 -8.70 21.86
CA VAL A 264 -20.06 -7.79 20.70
C VAL A 264 -19.32 -6.51 21.06
N LEU A 265 -19.61 -5.92 22.23
CA LEU A 265 -18.89 -4.73 22.71
C LEU A 265 -17.38 -4.98 22.84
N ARG A 266 -16.96 -6.09 23.46
CA ARG A 266 -15.53 -6.41 23.60
C ARG A 266 -14.84 -6.64 22.26
N VAL A 267 -15.53 -7.21 21.28
CA VAL A 267 -15.00 -7.42 19.93
C VAL A 267 -14.84 -6.10 19.21
N VAL A 268 -15.83 -5.21 19.31
CA VAL A 268 -15.73 -3.86 18.75
C VAL A 268 -14.60 -3.10 19.45
N GLU A 269 -14.50 -3.13 20.78
CA GLU A 269 -13.41 -2.51 21.54
C GLU A 269 -12.04 -3.08 21.13
N ALA A 270 -11.91 -4.41 21.03
CA ALA A 270 -10.67 -5.06 20.60
C ALA A 270 -10.33 -4.71 19.14
N ALA A 271 -11.31 -4.68 18.24
CA ALA A 271 -11.13 -4.29 16.85
C ALA A 271 -10.69 -2.81 16.76
N VAL A 272 -11.32 -1.91 17.51
CA VAL A 272 -10.97 -0.48 17.56
C VAL A 272 -9.55 -0.31 18.12
N ASN A 273 -9.23 -0.97 19.23
CA ASN A 273 -7.92 -0.87 19.89
C ASN A 273 -6.81 -1.48 19.01
N ASN A 274 -7.01 -2.68 18.47
CA ASN A 274 -6.05 -3.31 17.57
C ASN A 274 -5.87 -2.53 16.26
N HIS A 275 -6.94 -1.96 15.71
CA HIS A 275 -6.86 -1.10 14.53
C HIS A 275 -6.04 0.15 14.83
N THR A 276 -6.32 0.80 15.96
CA THR A 276 -5.61 2.02 16.40
C THR A 276 -4.12 1.77 16.60
N LEU A 277 -3.75 0.60 17.13
CA LEU A 277 -2.36 0.19 17.33
C LEU A 277 -1.67 -0.21 16.02
N SER A 278 -2.34 -0.95 15.13
CA SER A 278 -1.73 -1.51 13.91
C SER A 278 -1.63 -0.50 12.77
N ARG A 279 -2.75 0.16 12.44
CA ARG A 279 -2.84 1.17 11.38
C ARG A 279 -2.35 2.51 11.84
N GLY A 280 -2.31 2.67 13.15
CA GLY A 280 -1.82 3.87 13.74
C GLY A 280 -2.78 5.03 13.50
N MET A 281 -4.11 4.87 13.48
CA MET A 281 -5.12 5.94 13.40
C MET A 281 -6.42 5.43 14.04
N ASP A 282 -7.30 6.31 14.55
CA ASP A 282 -8.64 5.87 14.91
C ASP A 282 -9.44 5.49 13.65
N LEU A 283 -10.47 4.68 13.85
CA LEU A 283 -11.27 4.12 12.75
C LEU A 283 -11.90 5.19 11.85
N PHE A 284 -12.36 6.31 12.40
CA PHE A 284 -13.00 7.35 11.59
C PHE A 284 -12.01 8.10 10.73
N THR A 285 -10.88 8.50 11.31
CA THR A 285 -9.79 9.13 10.57
C THR A 285 -9.26 8.22 9.47
N ASP A 286 -9.08 6.92 9.72
CA ASP A 286 -8.66 5.95 8.69
C ASP A 286 -9.74 5.76 7.62
N ALA A 287 -11.02 5.69 7.99
CA ALA A 287 -12.12 5.60 7.02
C ALA A 287 -12.22 6.82 6.11
N GLU A 288 -12.08 8.02 6.67
CA GLU A 288 -12.09 9.29 5.93
C GLU A 288 -10.88 9.38 4.98
N ASP A 289 -9.71 8.90 5.39
CA ASP A 289 -8.51 8.76 4.56
C ASP A 289 -8.75 7.84 3.34
N TRP A 290 -9.27 6.64 3.60
CA TRP A 290 -9.57 5.65 2.57
C TRP A 290 -10.57 6.13 1.53
N ILE A 291 -11.70 6.70 1.97
CA ILE A 291 -12.75 7.16 1.05
C ILE A 291 -12.42 8.52 0.42
N GLY A 292 -11.68 9.36 1.12
CA GLY A 292 -11.41 10.75 0.74
C GLY A 292 -10.29 10.92 -0.27
N GLY A 293 -9.39 9.94 -0.41
CA GLY A 293 -8.25 10.03 -1.32
C GLY A 293 -8.62 10.05 -2.80
N TYR A 294 -8.99 11.23 -3.29
CA TYR A 294 -9.21 11.62 -4.68
C TYR A 294 -8.45 12.93 -4.95
N PRO A 295 -7.78 13.12 -6.12
CA PRO A 295 -7.72 12.23 -7.29
C PRO A 295 -7.07 10.88 -6.99
N MET A 296 -7.30 9.88 -7.86
CA MET A 296 -6.75 8.54 -7.67
C MET A 296 -6.63 7.80 -9.00
N GLU A 297 -5.49 7.14 -9.21
CA GLU A 297 -5.28 6.20 -10.32
C GLU A 297 -4.75 4.85 -9.80
N TRP A 298 -5.13 3.78 -10.48
CA TRP A 298 -4.62 2.43 -10.23
C TRP A 298 -3.30 2.19 -10.96
N VAL A 299 -2.51 1.25 -10.43
CA VAL A 299 -1.37 0.68 -11.17
C VAL A 299 -1.56 -0.83 -11.33
N GLU A 300 -1.13 -1.37 -12.45
CA GLU A 300 -0.89 -2.80 -12.60
C GLU A 300 0.54 -3.12 -12.14
N THR A 301 0.72 -4.20 -11.41
CA THR A 301 2.03 -4.62 -10.88
C THR A 301 3.03 -4.86 -12.01
N VAL A 302 2.58 -5.45 -13.11
CA VAL A 302 3.41 -5.72 -14.29
C VAL A 302 3.96 -4.44 -14.92
N ASP A 303 3.18 -3.36 -14.96
CA ASP A 303 3.60 -2.08 -15.52
C ASP A 303 4.64 -1.40 -14.61
N VAL A 304 4.46 -1.49 -13.29
CA VAL A 304 5.47 -1.01 -12.32
C VAL A 304 6.78 -1.79 -12.44
N CYS A 305 6.70 -3.11 -12.63
CA CYS A 305 7.84 -3.97 -12.92
C CYS A 305 8.60 -3.54 -14.16
N GLN A 306 7.90 -3.37 -15.28
CA GLN A 306 8.49 -2.96 -16.55
C GLN A 306 9.11 -1.56 -16.45
N LEU A 307 8.43 -0.61 -15.80
CA LEU A 307 8.94 0.75 -15.62
C LEU A 307 10.28 0.76 -14.87
N LEU A 308 10.38 0.04 -13.75
CA LEU A 308 11.60 0.00 -12.95
C LEU A 308 12.73 -0.73 -13.68
N HIS A 309 12.42 -1.83 -14.35
CA HIS A 309 13.40 -2.57 -15.16
C HIS A 309 13.94 -1.73 -16.33
N ALA A 310 13.07 -1.03 -17.07
CA ALA A 310 13.44 -0.22 -18.23
C ALA A 310 14.40 0.92 -17.90
N LYS A 311 14.46 1.35 -16.63
CA LYS A 311 15.43 2.36 -16.17
C LYS A 311 16.84 1.79 -16.02
N GLY A 312 17.00 0.47 -16.05
CA GLY A 312 18.28 -0.22 -16.10
C GLY A 312 19.16 -0.05 -14.85
N ARG A 313 18.59 0.46 -13.75
CA ARG A 313 19.31 0.79 -12.50
C ARG A 313 18.83 -0.02 -11.30
N PHE A 314 17.66 -0.62 -11.40
CA PHE A 314 17.02 -1.30 -10.28
C PHE A 314 16.81 -2.79 -10.55
N VAL A 315 16.85 -3.56 -9.48
CA VAL A 315 16.23 -4.87 -9.37
C VAL A 315 15.23 -4.85 -8.22
N MET A 316 14.15 -5.61 -8.32
CA MET A 316 13.22 -5.78 -7.21
C MET A 316 13.76 -6.79 -6.21
N GLN A 317 13.98 -6.35 -4.97
CA GLN A 317 14.43 -7.18 -3.87
C GLN A 317 13.20 -7.85 -3.23
N GLY A 318 13.18 -9.17 -3.16
CA GLY A 318 12.00 -9.93 -2.70
C GLY A 318 10.79 -9.92 -3.66
N GLY A 319 10.88 -9.22 -4.79
CA GLY A 319 9.77 -9.08 -5.76
C GLY A 319 8.64 -8.15 -5.28
N PRO A 320 7.65 -7.87 -6.14
CA PRO A 320 6.47 -7.10 -5.75
C PRO A 320 5.60 -7.93 -4.80
N GLN A 321 5.04 -7.27 -3.79
CA GLN A 321 4.20 -7.90 -2.78
C GLN A 321 2.83 -7.23 -2.75
N LEU A 322 1.76 -8.01 -2.57
CA LEU A 322 0.41 -7.50 -2.40
C LEU A 322 -0.01 -7.67 -0.94
N VAL A 323 0.05 -6.58 -0.17
CA VAL A 323 -0.16 -6.59 1.28
C VAL A 323 -1.12 -5.49 1.68
N ASN A 324 -2.14 -5.82 2.48
CA ASN A 324 -3.09 -4.85 3.04
C ASN A 324 -3.76 -3.93 2.00
N GLY A 325 -4.12 -4.45 0.82
CA GLY A 325 -4.75 -3.65 -0.24
C GLY A 325 -3.76 -2.85 -1.10
N MET A 326 -2.46 -3.01 -0.88
CA MET A 326 -1.40 -2.25 -1.54
C MET A 326 -0.44 -3.18 -2.29
N LEU A 327 0.02 -2.72 -3.45
CA LEU A 327 1.27 -3.18 -4.05
C LEU A 327 2.43 -2.50 -3.34
N THR A 328 3.30 -3.29 -2.71
CA THR A 328 4.58 -2.81 -2.17
C THR A 328 5.75 -3.31 -3.01
N VAL A 329 6.72 -2.43 -3.22
CA VAL A 329 7.91 -2.70 -4.04
C VAL A 329 9.14 -2.14 -3.34
N LEU A 330 10.12 -3.01 -3.09
CA LEU A 330 11.49 -2.60 -2.76
C LEU A 330 12.37 -2.76 -4.01
N ALA A 331 12.85 -1.65 -4.54
CA ALA A 331 13.77 -1.59 -5.66
C ALA A 331 15.15 -1.15 -5.16
N GLY A 332 16.20 -1.90 -5.50
CA GLY A 332 17.56 -1.61 -5.09
C GLY A 332 18.58 -1.80 -6.21
N PRO A 333 19.88 -1.66 -5.92
CA PRO A 333 20.93 -1.78 -6.94
C PRO A 333 20.96 -3.19 -7.55
N LYS A 334 21.41 -3.28 -8.80
CA LYS A 334 21.46 -4.54 -9.55
C LYS A 334 22.37 -5.60 -8.92
N GLU A 335 23.35 -5.18 -8.13
CA GLU A 335 24.22 -6.11 -7.40
C GLU A 335 23.46 -6.93 -6.35
N ASP A 336 22.32 -6.43 -5.88
CA ASP A 336 21.44 -7.12 -4.93
C ASP A 336 20.42 -8.04 -5.65
N ALA A 337 20.64 -8.37 -6.93
CA ALA A 337 19.73 -9.20 -7.70
C ALA A 337 19.81 -10.67 -7.27
N ASP A 338 18.66 -11.26 -6.99
CA ASP A 338 18.57 -12.69 -6.73
C ASP A 338 18.92 -13.50 -8.00
N PRO A 339 19.63 -14.64 -7.85
CA PRO A 339 19.97 -15.52 -8.96
C PRO A 339 18.72 -15.98 -9.71
N SER A 340 18.86 -16.18 -11.03
CA SER A 340 17.79 -16.68 -11.88
C SER A 340 18.24 -17.77 -12.84
N VAL A 341 17.32 -18.66 -13.18
CA VAL A 341 17.51 -19.76 -14.14
C VAL A 341 16.51 -19.64 -15.30
N PRO A 342 16.92 -19.94 -16.55
CA PRO A 342 16.00 -19.90 -17.69
C PRO A 342 14.81 -20.85 -17.51
N LEU A 343 13.60 -20.33 -17.73
CA LEU A 343 12.38 -21.11 -17.80
C LEU A 343 12.09 -21.45 -19.26
N ALA A 344 12.78 -22.47 -19.77
CA ALA A 344 12.71 -22.84 -21.18
C ALA A 344 11.34 -23.41 -21.56
N GLY A 345 10.84 -23.02 -22.73
CA GLY A 345 9.67 -23.63 -23.36
C GLY A 345 9.94 -25.05 -23.92
N PRO A 346 8.94 -25.66 -24.57
CA PRO A 346 7.59 -25.13 -24.74
C PRO A 346 6.79 -25.13 -23.44
N PHE A 347 5.85 -24.20 -23.34
CA PHE A 347 4.88 -24.07 -22.26
C PHE A 347 3.55 -24.67 -22.71
N ALA A 348 2.99 -25.58 -21.90
CA ALA A 348 1.72 -26.22 -22.21
C ALA A 348 0.57 -25.22 -22.03
N ALA A 349 -0.39 -25.17 -22.95
CA ALA A 349 -1.57 -24.33 -22.78
C ALA A 349 -2.44 -24.87 -21.62
N ALA A 350 -2.79 -24.01 -20.68
CA ALA A 350 -3.63 -24.36 -19.53
C ALA A 350 -5.06 -23.78 -19.63
N GLY A 351 -5.39 -23.11 -20.74
CA GLY A 351 -6.70 -22.51 -20.99
C GLY A 351 -6.75 -21.02 -20.64
N ASN A 352 -7.70 -20.29 -21.26
CA ASN A 352 -8.01 -18.88 -21.01
C ASN A 352 -6.83 -17.91 -21.04
N GLY A 353 -5.73 -18.24 -21.73
CA GLY A 353 -4.51 -17.40 -21.82
C GLY A 353 -3.36 -17.84 -20.90
N CYS A 354 -3.59 -18.78 -19.99
CA CYS A 354 -2.55 -19.35 -19.14
C CYS A 354 -1.71 -20.40 -19.86
N TYR A 355 -0.44 -20.45 -19.46
CA TYR A 355 0.53 -21.45 -19.85
C TYR A 355 1.15 -22.09 -18.62
N PHE A 356 1.53 -23.35 -18.76
CA PHE A 356 2.01 -24.18 -17.69
C PHE A 356 3.41 -24.73 -17.99
N ARG A 357 4.26 -24.75 -16.97
CA ARG A 357 5.58 -25.37 -17.02
C ARG A 357 5.79 -26.29 -15.83
N HIS A 358 6.16 -27.54 -16.09
CA HIS A 358 6.57 -28.46 -15.03
C HIS A 358 7.87 -27.99 -14.36
N VAL A 359 7.87 -28.05 -13.03
CA VAL A 359 9.04 -27.85 -12.17
C VAL A 359 9.12 -29.02 -11.17
N PRO A 360 10.26 -29.26 -10.50
CA PRO A 360 10.36 -30.33 -9.51
C PRO A 360 9.24 -30.26 -8.45
N ALA A 361 8.62 -31.40 -8.15
CA ALA A 361 7.44 -31.45 -7.26
C ALA A 361 7.79 -31.21 -5.78
N ASP A 362 9.06 -31.39 -5.42
CA ASP A 362 9.62 -31.12 -4.09
C ASP A 362 9.92 -29.63 -3.85
N TRP A 363 9.79 -28.79 -4.87
CA TRP A 363 9.89 -27.34 -4.70
C TRP A 363 8.69 -26.79 -3.92
N PRO A 364 8.91 -25.89 -2.94
CA PRO A 364 7.81 -25.33 -2.16
C PRO A 364 6.85 -24.55 -3.05
N SER A 365 5.56 -24.87 -2.92
CA SER A 365 4.48 -24.34 -3.74
C SER A 365 3.47 -23.55 -2.90
N GLY A 366 2.49 -22.92 -3.56
CA GLY A 366 1.46 -22.15 -2.88
C GLY A 366 2.04 -20.98 -2.07
N ARG A 367 1.74 -20.91 -0.76
CA ARG A 367 2.18 -19.81 0.12
C ARG A 367 3.64 -19.92 0.58
N GLU A 368 4.24 -21.11 0.47
CA GLU A 368 5.63 -21.34 0.84
C GLU A 368 6.59 -20.97 -0.31
N SER A 369 6.06 -20.92 -1.54
CA SER A 369 6.79 -20.51 -2.73
C SER A 369 7.27 -19.06 -2.65
N GLN A 370 8.59 -18.88 -2.71
CA GLN A 370 9.23 -17.57 -2.91
C GLN A 370 9.65 -17.32 -4.37
N PHE A 371 9.13 -18.11 -5.31
CA PHE A 371 9.45 -17.99 -6.73
C PHE A 371 8.94 -16.69 -7.34
N ARG A 372 9.77 -16.13 -8.23
CA ARG A 372 9.40 -15.02 -9.12
C ARG A 372 9.64 -15.41 -10.56
N ILE A 373 8.72 -15.04 -11.43
CA ILE A 373 8.94 -15.09 -12.88
C ILE A 373 9.47 -13.74 -13.32
N LEU A 374 10.56 -13.77 -14.10
CA LEU A 374 11.01 -12.62 -14.86
C LEU A 374 10.70 -12.84 -16.34
N GLU A 375 10.13 -11.82 -16.99
CA GLU A 375 9.95 -11.73 -18.44
C GLU A 375 10.92 -10.65 -18.97
N ASP A 376 11.84 -11.04 -19.85
CA ASP A 376 12.93 -10.19 -20.34
C ASP A 376 13.73 -9.50 -19.23
N GLY A 377 13.84 -10.16 -18.07
CA GLY A 377 14.54 -9.67 -16.88
C GLY A 377 13.73 -8.70 -16.01
N ALA A 378 12.54 -8.26 -16.44
CA ALA A 378 11.58 -7.55 -15.59
C ALA A 378 10.73 -8.56 -14.81
N CYS A 379 10.31 -8.25 -13.58
CA CYS A 379 9.34 -9.12 -12.91
C CYS A 379 8.01 -9.16 -13.67
N LEU A 380 7.37 -10.32 -13.70
CA LEU A 380 6.12 -10.50 -14.43
C LEU A 380 4.91 -9.98 -13.64
N GLY A 381 4.97 -10.00 -12.31
CA GLY A 381 3.89 -9.59 -11.42
C GLY A 381 4.17 -10.01 -9.97
N ALA A 382 3.16 -9.89 -9.10
CA ALA A 382 3.22 -10.40 -7.74
C ALA A 382 2.86 -11.89 -7.68
N PRO A 383 3.52 -12.68 -6.80
CA PRO A 383 3.17 -14.08 -6.61
C PRO A 383 1.76 -14.19 -6.04
N ASN A 384 0.86 -14.81 -6.78
CA ASN A 384 -0.54 -14.97 -6.37
C ASN A 384 -0.71 -16.22 -5.50
N GLY A 385 -0.45 -16.07 -4.19
CA GLY A 385 -0.56 -17.15 -3.21
C GLY A 385 -1.99 -17.62 -2.86
N LYS A 386 -3.06 -17.03 -3.44
CA LYS A 386 -4.46 -17.35 -3.07
C LYS A 386 -5.54 -17.27 -4.17
N THR A 387 -5.22 -17.08 -5.45
CA THR A 387 -6.25 -16.71 -6.45
C THR A 387 -6.33 -17.61 -7.69
N HIS A 388 -5.94 -18.88 -7.61
CA HIS A 388 -6.35 -19.82 -8.67
C HIS A 388 -7.88 -20.00 -8.75
N GLU A 389 -8.61 -19.55 -7.72
CA GLU A 389 -10.08 -19.44 -7.70
C GLU A 389 -10.61 -18.14 -8.35
N ASP A 390 -9.74 -17.21 -8.76
CA ASP A 390 -10.16 -16.06 -9.58
C ASP A 390 -10.42 -16.54 -11.01
N GLU A 391 -11.69 -16.58 -11.41
CA GLU A 391 -12.11 -16.97 -12.76
C GLU A 391 -11.45 -16.12 -13.86
N PHE A 392 -10.97 -14.92 -13.53
CA PHE A 392 -10.28 -14.00 -14.43
C PHE A 392 -8.75 -14.08 -14.33
N PHE A 393 -8.18 -15.00 -13.55
CA PHE A 393 -6.73 -15.11 -13.38
C PHE A 393 -6.00 -15.22 -14.73
N CYS A 394 -6.46 -16.14 -15.59
CA CYS A 394 -5.79 -16.42 -16.86
C CYS A 394 -6.07 -15.38 -17.95
N SER A 395 -7.16 -14.62 -17.83
CA SER A 395 -7.48 -13.56 -18.78
C SER A 395 -6.76 -12.24 -18.48
N ARG A 396 -6.12 -12.13 -17.32
CA ARG A 396 -5.33 -10.95 -16.92
C ARG A 396 -3.85 -11.15 -17.27
N PRO A 397 -3.17 -10.11 -17.79
CA PRO A 397 -1.75 -10.17 -18.08
C PRO A 397 -0.89 -10.23 -16.80
N GLY A 398 0.33 -10.74 -16.92
CA GLY A 398 1.33 -10.66 -15.85
C GLY A 398 0.96 -11.42 -14.57
N ARG A 399 0.20 -12.51 -14.69
CA ARG A 399 -0.20 -13.35 -13.54
C ARG A 399 0.64 -14.60 -13.51
N TYR A 400 1.01 -15.04 -12.31
CA TYR A 400 1.60 -16.36 -12.14
C TYR A 400 1.31 -16.94 -10.76
N ILE A 401 1.32 -18.27 -10.70
CA ILE A 401 1.17 -19.05 -9.48
C ILE A 401 2.04 -20.29 -9.55
N HIS A 402 2.64 -20.64 -8.42
CA HIS A 402 3.32 -21.91 -8.24
C HIS A 402 2.37 -22.93 -7.62
N VAL A 403 1.99 -23.94 -8.38
CA VAL A 403 1.20 -25.08 -7.92
C VAL A 403 2.11 -26.31 -7.79
N GLU A 404 1.63 -27.35 -7.12
CA GLU A 404 2.40 -28.58 -6.98
C GLU A 404 2.82 -29.14 -8.36
N GLY A 405 4.12 -29.35 -8.55
CA GLY A 405 4.69 -29.90 -9.79
C GLY A 405 4.72 -28.96 -11.00
N GLY A 406 4.40 -27.67 -10.84
CA GLY A 406 4.61 -26.70 -11.92
C GLY A 406 4.10 -25.29 -11.69
N ILE A 407 4.43 -24.42 -12.64
CA ILE A 407 4.15 -23.00 -12.61
C ILE A 407 3.16 -22.68 -13.72
N MET A 408 2.08 -21.99 -13.36
CA MET A 408 1.08 -21.47 -14.28
C MET A 408 1.22 -19.96 -14.39
N PHE A 409 1.25 -19.40 -15.60
CA PHE A 409 1.43 -17.98 -15.81
C PHE A 409 0.82 -17.44 -17.12
N THR A 410 0.66 -16.12 -17.20
CA THR A 410 0.29 -15.36 -18.41
C THR A 410 1.43 -14.40 -18.76
N ALA A 411 1.69 -14.16 -20.05
CA ALA A 411 2.65 -13.14 -20.47
C ALA A 411 2.19 -11.73 -20.03
N SER A 412 3.12 -10.76 -19.97
CA SER A 412 2.80 -9.40 -19.50
C SER A 412 1.78 -8.63 -20.36
N ASP A 413 1.46 -9.13 -21.55
CA ASP A 413 0.47 -8.58 -22.48
C ASP A 413 -0.57 -9.64 -22.92
N GLY A 414 -0.58 -10.81 -22.26
CA GLY A 414 -1.46 -11.93 -22.61
C GLY A 414 -1.08 -12.68 -23.90
N SER A 415 0.05 -12.34 -24.54
CA SER A 415 0.54 -13.05 -25.71
C SER A 415 0.98 -14.49 -25.40
N ASN A 416 1.11 -15.33 -26.43
CA ASN A 416 1.59 -16.70 -26.28
C ASN A 416 3.12 -16.71 -26.00
N PRO A 417 3.59 -17.18 -24.84
CA PRO A 417 5.00 -17.18 -24.45
C PRO A 417 5.86 -18.13 -25.30
N ASN A 418 5.25 -19.03 -26.08
CA ASN A 418 5.98 -19.88 -27.03
C ASN A 418 6.32 -19.14 -28.34
N THR A 419 5.64 -18.04 -28.66
CA THR A 419 5.75 -17.38 -29.96
C THR A 419 5.97 -15.86 -29.89
N ASN A 420 5.88 -15.26 -28.70
CA ASN A 420 6.03 -13.81 -28.52
C ASN A 420 7.48 -13.32 -28.56
N GLY A 421 8.46 -14.23 -28.62
CA GLY A 421 9.89 -13.91 -28.72
C GLY A 421 10.52 -13.41 -27.41
N ARG A 422 9.80 -13.48 -26.28
CA ARG A 422 10.30 -13.08 -24.97
C ARG A 422 11.03 -14.21 -24.26
N SER A 423 11.92 -13.83 -23.36
CA SER A 423 12.65 -14.73 -22.48
C SER A 423 11.99 -14.80 -21.10
N TYR A 424 11.90 -16.00 -20.55
CA TYR A 424 11.33 -16.24 -19.22
C TYR A 424 12.38 -16.87 -18.32
N SER A 425 12.43 -16.45 -17.05
CA SER A 425 13.32 -17.04 -16.05
C SER A 425 12.67 -17.10 -14.68
N LEU A 426 13.14 -18.02 -13.83
CA LEU A 426 12.74 -18.14 -12.44
C LEU A 426 13.82 -17.54 -11.55
N SER A 427 13.44 -16.62 -10.67
CA SER A 427 14.33 -15.99 -9.69
C SER A 427 13.94 -16.40 -8.27
N MET A 428 14.95 -16.73 -7.45
CA MET A 428 14.79 -17.17 -6.06
C MET A 428 15.94 -16.66 -5.18
N PRO A 429 15.72 -16.47 -3.88
CA PRO A 429 16.81 -16.20 -2.93
C PRO A 429 17.91 -17.25 -3.02
N GLU A 430 19.17 -16.85 -2.79
CA GLU A 430 20.34 -17.72 -2.91
C GLU A 430 20.23 -19.00 -2.07
N SER A 431 19.59 -18.91 -0.90
CA SER A 431 19.36 -20.04 0.02
C SER A 431 18.53 -21.19 -0.54
N TYR A 432 17.84 -20.99 -1.67
CA TYR A 432 17.08 -22.05 -2.34
C TYR A 432 17.90 -22.89 -3.32
N TRP A 433 19.09 -22.41 -3.69
CA TRP A 433 19.97 -23.10 -4.63
C TRP A 433 21.03 -23.97 -3.94
N LEU A 434 21.16 -23.82 -2.61
CA LEU A 434 22.06 -24.55 -1.72
C LEU A 434 21.30 -25.69 -1.03
#